data_AF-A0A9P8JTZ5-F1
#
_entry.id   AF-A0A9P8JTZ5-F1
#
_cell.length_a   1.000
_cell.length_b   1.000
_cell.length_c   1.000
_cell.angle_alpha   90.00
_cell.angle_beta   90.00
_cell.angle_gamma   90.00
#
_symmetry.space_group_name_H-M   'P 1'
#
loop_
_entity.id
_entity.type
_entity.pdbx_description
1 polymer ?
#
loop_
_entity_poly.entity_id
_entity_poly.type
_entity_poly.pdbx_seq_one_letter_code
_entity_poly.pdbx_strand_id
1 'polypeptide(L)'
;GPRAQVLFAEVGRLVRNYRAISSPLSYGATSEHVDPTKMITAAMEFEEELLGIRWPAVDDLVDVQDQLTGKLDFIMVAESTRCSALLEIYRVFPNILRNRLLKNADITGISSQFFFPFCGTLLHHDPHDPKTWLVSLARHILLDLIGSIPPTSGTRPLQLLIILTATAELQLSGPTTAFSLNVLRARDLAMTRLEELSMRLPSKPVFMIIKLIKEVWRRFDIGDDSVFWLDVMHENGWQTVIG
;
A
#
# COMPACT_ATOMS: atom_id res chain seq x y z
N GLY A 1 10.07 0.69 10.48
CA GLY A 1 11.41 0.28 10.91
C GLY A 1 12.25 -0.06 9.70
N PRO A 2 13.59 -0.05 9.82
CA PRO A 2 14.49 -0.24 8.67
C PRO A 2 14.22 -1.53 7.89
N ARG A 3 13.90 -2.64 8.57
CA ARG A 3 13.63 -3.92 7.90
C ARG A 3 12.41 -3.86 6.98
N ALA A 4 11.29 -3.29 7.42
CA ALA A 4 10.12 -3.15 6.56
C ALA A 4 10.38 -2.22 5.36
N GLN A 5 11.21 -1.19 5.50
CA GLN A 5 11.58 -0.32 4.38
C GLN A 5 12.41 -1.07 3.33
N VAL A 6 13.37 -1.87 3.77
CA VAL A 6 14.16 -2.74 2.87
C VAL A 6 13.24 -3.73 2.16
N LEU A 7 12.37 -4.42 2.89
CA LEU A 7 11.42 -5.36 2.30
C LEU A 7 10.45 -4.66 1.34
N PHE A 8 9.97 -3.47 1.67
CA PHE A 8 9.10 -2.72 0.77
C PHE A 8 9.79 -2.35 -0.55
N ALA A 9 11.08 -1.98 -0.50
CA ALA A 9 11.86 -1.73 -1.70
C ALA A 9 12.11 -3.01 -2.54
N GLU A 10 12.36 -4.15 -1.90
CA GLU A 10 12.50 -5.45 -2.59
C GLU A 10 11.18 -5.89 -3.23
N VAL A 11 10.07 -5.76 -2.50
CA VAL A 11 8.72 -6.03 -3.02
C VAL A 11 8.43 -5.12 -4.22
N GLY A 12 8.75 -3.83 -4.15
CA GLY A 12 8.58 -2.91 -5.27
C GLY A 12 9.36 -3.33 -6.52
N ARG A 13 10.60 -3.84 -6.36
CA ARG A 13 11.39 -4.41 -7.48
C ARG A 13 10.73 -5.66 -8.05
N LEU A 14 10.33 -6.59 -7.18
CA LEU A 14 9.67 -7.83 -7.58
C LEU A 14 8.39 -7.54 -8.38
N VAL A 15 7.54 -6.65 -7.85
CA VAL A 15 6.28 -6.23 -8.48
C VAL A 15 6.54 -5.58 -9.83
N ARG A 16 7.47 -4.61 -9.91
CA ARG A 16 7.81 -3.96 -11.19
C ARG A 16 8.27 -4.97 -12.24
N ASN A 17 9.14 -5.91 -11.86
CA ASN A 17 9.63 -6.95 -12.77
C ASN A 17 8.51 -7.89 -13.21
N TYR A 18 7.64 -8.30 -12.29
CA TYR A 18 6.49 -9.15 -12.62
C TYR A 18 5.51 -8.45 -13.56
N ARG A 19 5.20 -7.16 -13.32
CA ARG A 19 4.33 -6.36 -14.19
C ARG A 19 4.91 -6.16 -15.59
N ALA A 20 6.22 -5.95 -15.70
CA ALA A 20 6.88 -5.84 -17.00
C ALA A 20 6.69 -7.09 -17.88
N ILE A 21 6.62 -8.27 -17.27
CA ILE A 21 6.41 -9.55 -17.97
C ILE A 21 4.92 -9.81 -18.23
N SER A 22 4.07 -9.54 -17.23
CA SER A 22 2.65 -9.87 -17.27
C SER A 22 1.77 -8.83 -17.95
N SER A 23 2.25 -7.59 -18.12
CA SER A 23 1.56 -6.47 -18.77
C SER A 23 2.38 -5.89 -19.94
N PRO A 24 2.63 -6.67 -21.00
CA PRO A 24 3.52 -6.26 -22.10
C PRO A 24 3.03 -5.02 -22.86
N LEU A 25 1.73 -4.72 -22.80
CA LEU A 25 1.13 -3.53 -23.40
C LEU A 25 1.62 -2.23 -22.75
N SER A 26 1.88 -2.24 -21.44
CA SER A 26 2.32 -1.05 -20.70
C SER A 26 3.84 -0.88 -20.70
N TYR A 27 4.61 -1.96 -20.88
CA TYR A 27 6.08 -1.97 -20.72
C TYR A 27 6.87 -2.18 -22.03
N GLY A 28 6.22 -2.64 -23.10
CA GLY A 28 6.91 -3.05 -24.34
C GLY A 28 7.55 -4.44 -24.22
N ALA A 29 7.87 -5.06 -25.36
CA ALA A 29 8.42 -6.42 -25.41
C ALA A 29 9.92 -6.44 -25.06
N THR A 30 10.25 -6.35 -23.77
CA THR A 30 11.61 -6.60 -23.25
C THR A 30 11.54 -7.68 -22.20
N SER A 31 11.38 -8.95 -22.62
CA SER A 31 11.47 -10.08 -21.70
C SER A 31 12.88 -10.64 -21.71
N GLU A 32 13.65 -10.34 -20.67
CA GLU A 32 14.65 -11.29 -20.17
C GLU A 32 13.92 -12.57 -19.71
N HIS A 33 14.59 -13.72 -19.76
CA HIS A 33 14.03 -15.01 -19.34
C HIS A 33 13.89 -15.07 -17.81
N VAL A 34 12.89 -14.40 -17.24
CA VAL A 34 12.61 -14.50 -15.80
C VAL A 34 11.47 -15.48 -15.56
N ASP A 35 11.71 -16.47 -14.72
CA ASP A 35 10.77 -17.53 -14.35
C ASP A 35 9.68 -16.98 -13.40
N PRO A 36 8.40 -16.93 -13.83
CA PRO A 36 7.30 -16.44 -12.99
C PRO A 36 7.13 -17.24 -11.69
N THR A 37 7.51 -18.52 -11.70
CA THR A 37 7.42 -19.39 -10.52
C THR A 37 8.34 -18.89 -9.40
N LYS A 38 9.57 -18.51 -9.74
CA LYS A 38 10.54 -17.94 -8.78
C LYS A 38 10.05 -16.63 -8.20
N MET A 39 9.37 -15.80 -9.00
CA MET A 39 8.79 -14.55 -8.52
C MET A 39 7.66 -14.80 -7.51
N ILE A 40 6.80 -15.79 -7.76
CA ILE A 40 5.73 -16.17 -6.82
C ILE A 40 6.34 -16.70 -5.52
N THR A 41 7.36 -17.56 -5.58
CA THR A 41 8.07 -18.04 -4.39
C THR A 41 8.67 -16.90 -3.58
N ALA A 42 9.37 -15.96 -4.24
CA ALA A 42 9.92 -14.78 -3.56
C ALA A 42 8.82 -13.91 -2.93
N ALA A 43 7.67 -13.74 -3.59
CA ALA A 43 6.54 -13.02 -3.03
C ALA A 43 5.99 -13.68 -1.75
N MET A 44 5.93 -15.00 -1.72
CA MET A 44 5.51 -15.76 -0.53
C MET A 44 6.52 -15.61 0.63
N GLU A 45 7.82 -15.67 0.34
CA GLU A 45 8.87 -15.48 1.35
C GLU A 45 8.83 -14.06 1.94
N PHE A 46 8.69 -13.03 1.10
CA PHE A 46 8.54 -11.66 1.56
C PHE A 46 7.27 -11.45 2.38
N GLU A 47 6.16 -12.08 2.00
CA GLU A 47 4.92 -12.02 2.75
C GLU A 47 5.08 -12.61 4.16
N GLU A 48 5.64 -13.82 4.27
CA GLU A 48 5.90 -14.46 5.55
C GLU A 48 6.83 -13.62 6.42
N GLU A 49 7.89 -13.07 5.83
CA GLU A 49 8.82 -12.24 6.56
C GLU A 49 8.18 -10.93 7.05
N LEU A 50 7.43 -10.23 6.19
CA LEU A 50 6.69 -9.03 6.53
C LEU A 50 5.74 -9.29 7.70
N LEU A 51 5.02 -10.42 7.70
CA LEU A 51 4.09 -10.78 8.76
C LEU A 51 4.80 -11.20 10.06
N GLY A 52 6.04 -11.67 9.97
CA GLY A 52 6.87 -12.02 11.12
C GLY A 52 7.48 -10.81 11.84
N ILE A 53 7.42 -9.60 11.27
CA ILE A 53 8.00 -8.40 11.88
C ILE A 53 7.24 -8.06 13.17
N ARG A 54 7.99 -7.88 14.26
CA ARG A 54 7.48 -7.34 15.52
C ARG A 54 8.10 -5.97 15.80
N TRP A 55 7.25 -5.02 16.16
CA TRP A 55 7.68 -3.70 16.59
C TRP A 55 7.95 -3.69 18.10
N PRO A 56 8.97 -2.94 18.57
CA PRO A 56 9.16 -2.70 20.00
C PRO A 56 7.97 -1.93 20.58
N ALA A 57 7.76 -2.02 21.89
CA ALA A 57 6.78 -1.17 22.55
C ALA A 57 7.21 0.30 22.46
N VAL A 58 6.25 1.22 22.55
CA VAL A 58 6.53 2.67 22.50
C VAL A 58 7.53 3.08 23.58
N ASP A 59 7.44 2.46 24.76
CA ASP A 59 8.30 2.74 25.91
C ASP A 59 9.75 2.30 25.69
N ASP A 60 9.97 1.27 24.86
CA ASP A 60 11.29 0.72 24.54
C ASP A 60 12.03 1.55 23.46
N LEU A 61 11.33 2.47 22.80
CA LEU A 61 11.96 3.31 21.77
C LEU A 61 12.83 4.40 22.41
N VAL A 62 14.00 4.62 21.82
CA VAL A 62 14.90 5.72 22.20
C VAL A 62 14.19 7.05 21.90
N ASP A 63 14.31 8.01 22.82
CA ASP A 63 13.83 9.37 22.58
C ASP A 63 14.69 10.04 21.50
N VAL A 64 14.04 10.46 20.42
CA VAL A 64 14.70 10.95 19.20
C VAL A 64 15.14 12.41 19.35
N GLN A 65 14.81 13.07 20.48
CA GLN A 65 15.10 14.49 20.77
C GLN A 65 14.54 15.47 19.71
N ASP A 66 13.74 14.97 18.77
CA ASP A 66 13.01 15.75 17.79
C ASP A 66 11.64 16.11 18.38
N GLN A 67 11.45 17.38 18.69
CA GLN A 67 10.21 17.89 19.29
C GLN A 67 9.00 17.73 18.38
N LEU A 68 9.21 17.56 17.06
CA LEU A 68 8.13 17.42 16.08
C LEU A 68 7.75 15.97 15.80
N THR A 69 8.53 14.99 16.25
CA THR A 69 8.35 13.58 15.91
C THR A 69 8.20 12.72 17.15
N GLY A 70 6.98 12.21 17.37
CA GLY A 70 6.71 11.29 18.47
C GLY A 70 7.28 9.90 18.21
N LYS A 71 7.60 9.15 19.28
CA LYS A 71 7.98 7.72 19.19
C LYS A 71 6.92 6.89 18.45
N LEU A 72 5.64 7.20 18.68
CA LEU A 72 4.51 6.53 18.03
C LEU A 72 4.50 6.76 16.51
N ASP A 73 4.93 7.93 16.02
CA ASP A 73 4.98 8.23 14.58
C ASP A 73 5.86 7.21 13.84
N PHE A 74 6.99 6.81 14.45
CA PHE A 74 7.87 5.80 13.86
C PHE A 74 7.23 4.43 13.78
N ILE A 75 6.41 4.05 14.77
CA ILE A 75 5.65 2.80 14.76
C ILE A 75 4.55 2.87 13.69
N MET A 76 3.85 3.99 13.58
CA MET A 76 2.82 4.20 12.56
C MET A 76 3.39 4.15 11.14
N VAL A 77 4.55 4.77 10.90
CA VAL A 77 5.26 4.66 9.61
C VAL A 77 5.78 3.24 9.37
N ALA A 78 6.31 2.59 10.40
CA ALA A 78 6.78 1.21 10.31
C ALA A 78 5.66 0.26 9.88
N GLU A 79 4.52 0.36 10.55
CA GLU A 79 3.36 -0.47 10.28
C GLU A 79 2.75 -0.16 8.91
N SER A 80 2.62 1.13 8.56
CA SER A 80 2.09 1.50 7.24
C SER A 80 3.00 1.07 6.10
N THR A 81 4.32 1.06 6.30
CA THR A 81 5.29 0.50 5.35
C THR A 81 5.06 -1.01 5.16
N ARG A 82 4.93 -1.76 6.26
CA ARG A 82 4.66 -3.20 6.23
C ARG A 82 3.34 -3.51 5.52
N CYS A 83 2.29 -2.79 5.86
CA CYS A 83 0.98 -2.90 5.23
C CYS A 83 1.03 -2.54 3.74
N SER A 84 1.78 -1.52 3.34
CA SER A 84 1.94 -1.14 1.92
C SER A 84 2.65 -2.21 1.12
N ALA A 85 3.70 -2.82 1.67
CA ALA A 85 4.39 -3.93 1.01
C ALA A 85 3.46 -5.14 0.83
N LEU A 86 2.68 -5.49 1.87
CA LEU A 86 1.66 -6.55 1.77
C LEU A 86 0.58 -6.21 0.74
N LEU A 87 0.10 -4.96 0.71
CA LEU A 87 -0.89 -4.49 -0.26
C LEU A 87 -0.43 -4.72 -1.70
N GLU A 88 0.80 -4.34 -2.02
CA GLU A 88 1.40 -4.55 -3.34
C GLU A 88 1.55 -6.04 -3.69
N ILE A 89 2.01 -6.87 -2.74
CA ILE A 89 2.08 -8.34 -2.93
C ILE A 89 0.69 -8.89 -3.25
N TYR A 90 -0.31 -8.54 -2.45
CA TYR A 90 -1.66 -9.09 -2.59
C TYR A 90 -2.38 -8.61 -3.84
N ARG A 91 -2.09 -7.39 -4.29
CA ARG A 91 -2.63 -6.88 -5.56
C ARG A 91 -2.08 -7.64 -6.76
N VAL A 92 -0.77 -7.92 -6.77
CA VAL A 92 -0.07 -8.53 -7.91
C VAL A 92 -0.16 -10.05 -7.90
N PHE A 93 -0.15 -10.67 -6.72
CA PHE A 93 -0.20 -12.12 -6.50
C PHE A 93 -1.45 -12.49 -5.70
N PRO A 94 -2.67 -12.35 -6.26
CA PRO A 94 -3.92 -12.48 -5.51
C PRO A 94 -4.15 -13.88 -4.94
N ASN A 95 -3.50 -14.91 -5.48
CA ASN A 95 -3.56 -16.28 -4.94
C ASN A 95 -2.91 -16.38 -3.55
N ILE A 96 -1.90 -15.57 -3.25
CA ILE A 96 -1.27 -15.52 -1.93
C ILE A 96 -2.31 -15.05 -0.89
N LEU A 97 -3.04 -13.96 -1.19
CA LEU A 97 -4.11 -13.46 -0.32
C LEU A 97 -5.23 -14.49 -0.17
N ARG A 98 -5.73 -15.06 -1.28
CA ARG A 98 -6.82 -16.06 -1.25
C ARG A 98 -6.46 -17.27 -0.40
N ASN A 99 -5.27 -17.83 -0.59
CA ASN A 99 -4.79 -18.97 0.18
C ASN A 99 -4.71 -18.64 1.68
N ARG A 100 -4.30 -17.41 2.03
CA ARG A 100 -4.27 -16.95 3.42
C ARG A 100 -5.67 -16.79 4.02
N LEU A 101 -6.59 -16.15 3.29
CA LEU A 101 -7.96 -15.97 3.76
C LEU A 101 -8.67 -17.31 3.97
N LEU A 102 -8.47 -18.28 3.06
CA LEU A 102 -9.02 -19.63 3.16
C LEU A 102 -8.41 -20.39 4.36
N LYS A 103 -7.07 -20.44 4.49
CA LYS A 103 -6.40 -21.09 5.62
C LYS A 103 -6.89 -20.54 6.98
N ASN A 104 -7.12 -19.24 7.07
CA ASN A 104 -7.56 -18.62 8.31
C ASN A 104 -9.04 -18.92 8.63
N ALA A 105 -9.90 -19.06 7.61
CA ALA A 105 -11.30 -19.45 7.78
C ALA A 105 -11.42 -20.87 8.36
N ASP A 106 -10.57 -21.79 7.89
CA ASP A 106 -10.58 -23.21 8.32
C ASP A 106 -10.13 -23.41 9.77
N ILE A 107 -9.22 -22.56 10.29
CA ILE A 107 -8.59 -22.74 11.60
C ILE A 107 -9.44 -22.17 12.76
N THR A 108 -10.18 -21.08 12.53
CA THR A 108 -10.70 -20.27 13.64
C THR A 108 -12.21 -20.36 13.90
N GLY A 109 -13.04 -20.82 12.95
CA GLY A 109 -14.50 -20.95 13.11
C GLY A 109 -15.25 -19.65 13.50
N ILE A 110 -14.53 -18.56 13.71
CA ILE A 110 -14.91 -17.23 14.14
C ILE A 110 -14.04 -16.28 13.32
N SER A 111 -14.68 -15.31 12.65
CA SER A 111 -14.06 -14.35 11.74
C SER A 111 -12.61 -13.99 12.07
N SER A 112 -11.72 -14.38 11.15
CA SER A 112 -10.27 -14.17 11.15
C SER A 112 -9.87 -12.79 11.70
N GLN A 113 -9.33 -12.77 12.92
CA GLN A 113 -8.58 -11.62 13.42
C GLN A 113 -7.20 -11.65 12.76
N PHE A 114 -7.03 -10.90 11.68
CA PHE A 114 -5.69 -10.47 11.29
C PHE A 114 -5.08 -9.72 12.47
N PHE A 115 -4.07 -10.30 13.14
CA PHE A 115 -3.34 -9.61 14.18
C PHE A 115 -2.36 -8.62 13.54
N PHE A 116 -2.88 -7.55 12.94
CA PHE A 116 -2.17 -6.29 12.87
C PHE A 116 -2.50 -5.58 14.20
N PRO A 117 -1.51 -5.34 15.09
CA PRO A 117 -1.77 -4.74 16.40
C PRO A 117 -2.53 -3.41 16.33
N PHE A 118 -2.55 -2.75 15.16
CA PHE A 118 -3.28 -1.51 14.89
C PHE A 118 -4.51 -1.63 13.99
N CYS A 119 -4.78 -2.79 13.37
CA CYS A 119 -5.86 -2.87 12.37
C CYS A 119 -7.24 -3.12 12.96
N GLY A 120 -7.32 -3.59 14.21
CA GLY A 120 -8.59 -3.84 14.89
C GLY A 120 -9.56 -4.68 14.03
N THR A 121 -10.84 -4.67 14.39
CA THR A 121 -11.91 -5.39 13.68
C THR A 121 -12.33 -4.72 12.35
N LEU A 122 -11.47 -3.90 11.74
CA LEU A 122 -11.85 -2.91 10.71
C LEU A 122 -11.65 -3.38 9.25
N LEU A 123 -11.07 -4.57 9.04
CA LEU A 123 -10.94 -5.15 7.70
C LEU A 123 -12.19 -5.97 7.34
N HIS A 124 -12.80 -5.60 6.21
CA HIS A 124 -13.87 -6.39 5.64
C HIS A 124 -13.27 -7.67 5.05
N HIS A 125 -13.72 -8.81 5.54
CA HIS A 125 -13.19 -10.13 5.22
C HIS A 125 -14.21 -10.88 4.37
N ASP A 126 -14.27 -10.57 3.07
CA ASP A 126 -14.95 -11.47 2.14
C ASP A 126 -13.88 -12.31 1.40
N PRO A 127 -13.77 -13.62 1.69
CA PRO A 127 -12.83 -14.50 0.98
C PRO A 127 -13.14 -14.61 -0.51
N HIS A 128 -14.36 -14.28 -0.94
CA HIS A 128 -14.77 -14.27 -2.35
C HIS A 128 -14.50 -12.92 -3.05
N ASP A 129 -14.28 -11.85 -2.29
CA ASP A 129 -13.93 -10.53 -2.82
C ASP A 129 -12.61 -9.99 -2.25
N PRO A 130 -11.45 -10.44 -2.79
CA PRO A 130 -10.15 -9.94 -2.37
C PRO A 130 -9.97 -8.43 -2.63
N LYS A 131 -10.74 -7.82 -3.54
CA LYS A 131 -10.63 -6.37 -3.81
C LYS A 131 -11.14 -5.56 -2.62
N THR A 132 -12.28 -5.95 -2.04
CA THR A 132 -12.81 -5.31 -0.83
C THR A 132 -11.83 -5.40 0.35
N TRP A 133 -11.07 -6.49 0.45
CA TRP A 133 -10.01 -6.61 1.43
C TRP A 133 -8.85 -5.63 1.17
N LEU A 134 -8.38 -5.53 -0.09
CA LEU A 134 -7.32 -4.57 -0.48
C LEU A 134 -7.73 -3.12 -0.20
N VAL A 135 -8.96 -2.74 -0.57
CA VAL A 135 -9.52 -1.41 -0.28
C VAL A 135 -9.60 -1.16 1.24
N SER A 136 -9.94 -2.19 2.02
CA SER A 136 -9.98 -2.09 3.49
C SER A 136 -8.58 -1.89 4.08
N LEU A 137 -7.57 -2.59 3.57
CA LEU A 137 -6.17 -2.41 4.00
C LEU A 137 -5.65 -1.02 3.62
N ALA A 138 -5.93 -0.57 2.39
CA ALA A 138 -5.59 0.77 1.93
C ALA A 138 -6.22 1.85 2.81
N ARG A 139 -7.50 1.70 3.17
CA ARG A 139 -8.18 2.57 4.13
C ARG A 139 -7.48 2.59 5.48
N HIS A 140 -7.12 1.42 6.01
CA HIS A 140 -6.43 1.32 7.29
C HIS A 140 -5.09 2.05 7.27
N ILE A 141 -4.29 1.85 6.20
CA ILE A 141 -3.02 2.56 6.00
C ILE A 141 -3.23 4.07 6.05
N LEU A 142 -4.24 4.58 5.35
CA LEU A 142 -4.47 6.01 5.23
C LEU A 142 -5.11 6.62 6.47
N LEU A 143 -6.26 6.11 6.90
CA LEU A 143 -7.06 6.73 7.97
C LEU A 143 -6.47 6.47 9.37
N ASP A 144 -6.02 5.25 9.64
CA ASP A 144 -5.63 4.86 11.00
C ASP A 144 -4.13 5.02 11.24
N LEU A 145 -3.28 4.74 10.25
CA LEU A 145 -1.83 4.83 10.41
C LEU A 145 -1.30 6.21 10.00
N ILE A 146 -1.44 6.59 8.73
CA ILE A 146 -0.96 7.90 8.23
C ILE A 146 -1.78 9.04 8.83
N GLY A 147 -3.09 8.87 8.99
CA GLY A 147 -3.99 9.86 9.60
C GLY A 147 -3.61 10.21 11.03
N SER A 148 -3.07 9.25 11.78
CA SER A 148 -2.61 9.45 13.16
C SER A 148 -1.28 10.19 13.28
N ILE A 149 -0.50 10.32 12.20
CA ILE A 149 0.80 11.00 12.23
C ILE A 149 0.61 12.50 11.98
N PRO A 150 1.11 13.40 12.85
CA PRO A 150 1.03 14.84 12.60
C PRO A 150 1.69 15.25 11.27
N PRO A 151 1.11 16.17 10.47
CA PRO A 151 1.74 16.70 9.25
C PRO A 151 3.14 17.27 9.44
N THR A 152 3.45 17.70 10.67
CA THR A 152 4.74 18.27 11.05
C THR A 152 5.80 17.22 11.37
N SER A 153 5.41 15.96 11.56
CA SER A 153 6.30 14.84 11.92
C SER A 153 7.48 14.74 10.96
N GLY A 154 8.69 14.55 11.48
CA GLY A 154 9.92 14.36 10.70
C GLY A 154 9.90 13.09 9.84
N THR A 155 8.94 12.20 10.06
CA THR A 155 8.74 10.97 9.26
C THR A 155 8.19 11.22 7.85
N ARG A 156 7.79 12.47 7.52
CA ARG A 156 7.24 12.91 6.22
C ARG A 156 7.87 12.27 4.97
N PRO A 157 9.22 12.23 4.79
CA PRO A 157 9.82 11.68 3.57
C PRO A 157 9.50 10.20 3.35
N LEU A 158 9.20 9.45 4.42
CA LEU A 158 8.90 8.02 4.37
C LEU A 158 7.45 7.75 3.95
N GLN A 159 6.56 8.74 4.05
CA GLN A 159 5.13 8.57 3.83
C GLN A 159 4.73 8.62 2.35
N LEU A 160 5.57 9.19 1.48
CA LEU A 160 5.19 9.48 0.10
C LEU A 160 4.80 8.22 -0.71
N LEU A 161 5.66 7.19 -0.69
CA LEU A 161 5.38 5.95 -1.40
C LEU A 161 4.25 5.15 -0.75
N ILE A 162 4.16 5.17 0.59
CA ILE A 162 3.09 4.54 1.37
C ILE A 162 1.72 5.12 0.97
N ILE A 163 1.63 6.45 0.92
CA ILE A 163 0.42 7.14 0.48
C ILE A 163 0.13 6.76 -0.97
N LEU A 164 1.10 6.80 -1.89
CA LEU A 164 0.88 6.41 -3.29
C LEU A 164 0.28 5.00 -3.40
N THR A 165 0.91 3.98 -2.80
CA THR A 165 0.48 2.59 -2.93
C THR A 165 -0.89 2.35 -2.31
N ALA A 166 -1.17 2.92 -1.13
CA ALA A 166 -2.49 2.78 -0.52
C ALA A 166 -3.58 3.52 -1.31
N THR A 167 -3.27 4.73 -1.76
CA THR A 167 -4.23 5.59 -2.47
C THR A 167 -4.60 5.02 -3.84
N ALA A 168 -3.65 4.34 -4.48
CA ALA A 168 -3.84 3.63 -5.74
C ALA A 168 -4.83 2.46 -5.67
N GLU A 169 -5.19 1.98 -4.48
CA GLU A 169 -6.14 0.89 -4.30
C GLU A 169 -7.55 1.38 -3.88
N LEU A 170 -7.75 2.69 -3.71
CA LEU A 170 -9.03 3.27 -3.27
C LEU A 170 -10.05 3.33 -4.41
N GLN A 171 -10.67 2.20 -4.74
CA GLN A 171 -11.77 2.10 -5.70
C GLN A 171 -13.13 2.40 -5.04
N LEU A 172 -13.99 3.15 -5.73
CA LEU A 172 -15.39 3.31 -5.36
C LEU A 172 -16.20 2.15 -5.95
N SER A 173 -16.56 1.19 -5.11
CA SER A 173 -17.40 0.06 -5.53
C SER A 173 -18.88 0.39 -5.31
N GLY A 174 -19.66 0.39 -6.40
CA GLY A 174 -21.13 0.33 -6.37
C GLY A 174 -21.86 1.55 -5.75
N PRO A 175 -23.18 1.40 -5.46
CA PRO A 175 -23.99 2.48 -4.90
C PRO A 175 -23.43 2.98 -3.57
N THR A 176 -23.69 4.25 -3.22
CA THR A 176 -23.11 4.90 -2.03
C THR A 176 -23.47 4.14 -0.75
N THR A 177 -22.50 3.41 -0.21
CA THR A 177 -22.60 2.74 1.10
C THR A 177 -21.70 3.43 2.12
N ALA A 178 -21.82 3.07 3.40
CA ALA A 178 -20.87 3.51 4.44
C ALA A 178 -19.41 3.15 4.09
N PHE A 179 -19.21 2.04 3.36
CA PHE A 179 -17.91 1.65 2.83
C PHE A 179 -17.38 2.66 1.81
N SER A 180 -18.22 3.05 0.84
CA SER A 180 -17.89 4.06 -0.17
C SER A 180 -17.58 5.44 0.44
N LEU A 181 -18.28 5.84 1.52
CA LEU A 181 -17.99 7.08 2.26
C LEU A 181 -16.60 7.07 2.91
N ASN A 182 -16.19 5.94 3.48
CA ASN A 182 -14.86 5.82 4.06
C ASN A 182 -13.76 5.80 2.99
N VAL A 183 -14.03 5.27 1.80
CA VAL A 183 -13.12 5.39 0.65
C VAL A 183 -12.96 6.86 0.26
N LEU A 184 -14.05 7.63 0.16
CA LEU A 184 -13.98 9.08 -0.11
C LEU A 184 -13.18 9.85 0.94
N ARG A 185 -13.37 9.54 2.23
CA ARG A 185 -12.57 10.13 3.33
C ARG A 185 -11.09 9.79 3.19
N ALA A 186 -10.76 8.56 2.83
CA ALA A 186 -9.38 8.16 2.62
C ALA A 186 -8.75 8.85 1.40
N ARG A 187 -9.53 9.03 0.31
CA ARG A 187 -9.11 9.80 -0.87
C ARG A 187 -8.82 11.26 -0.50
N ASP A 188 -9.71 11.90 0.26
CA ASP A 188 -9.57 13.29 0.72
C ASP A 188 -8.34 13.49 1.63
N LEU A 189 -8.15 12.59 2.60
CA LEU A 189 -6.98 12.59 3.47
C LEU A 189 -5.69 12.44 2.66
N ALA A 190 -5.63 11.49 1.72
CA ALA A 190 -4.46 11.28 0.88
C ALA A 190 -4.08 12.53 0.09
N MET A 191 -5.07 13.20 -0.52
CA MET A 191 -4.85 14.44 -1.27
C MET A 191 -4.34 15.56 -0.37
N THR A 192 -4.97 15.77 0.79
CA THR A 192 -4.54 16.75 1.78
C THR A 192 -3.09 16.52 2.21
N ARG A 193 -2.73 15.26 2.52
CA ARG A 193 -1.37 14.90 2.92
C ARG A 193 -0.35 15.10 1.81
N LEU A 194 -0.68 14.78 0.55
CA LEU A 194 0.23 15.02 -0.57
C LEU A 194 0.44 16.52 -0.82
N GLU A 195 -0.60 17.34 -0.67
CA GLU A 195 -0.49 18.80 -0.76
C GLU A 195 0.40 19.35 0.37
N GLU A 196 0.23 18.89 1.61
CA GLU A 196 1.11 19.22 2.73
C GLU A 196 2.57 18.82 2.49
N LEU A 197 2.80 17.62 1.95
CA LEU A 197 4.14 17.14 1.59
C LEU A 197 4.75 17.96 0.46
N SER A 198 3.95 18.42 -0.51
CA SER A 198 4.41 19.22 -1.65
C SER A 198 5.00 20.57 -1.23
N MET A 199 4.55 21.11 -0.10
CA MET A 199 5.08 22.34 0.49
C MET A 199 6.45 22.15 1.16
N ARG A 200 6.86 20.90 1.44
CA ARG A 200 8.02 20.59 2.31
C ARG A 200 9.05 19.67 1.66
N LEU A 201 8.69 18.99 0.59
CA LEU A 201 9.53 18.12 -0.22
C LEU A 201 9.70 18.72 -1.63
N PRO A 202 10.64 18.21 -2.45
CA PRO A 202 10.72 18.64 -3.85
C PRO A 202 9.36 18.52 -4.55
N SER A 203 8.86 19.64 -5.05
CA SER A 203 7.47 19.74 -5.54
C SER A 203 7.22 18.88 -6.78
N LYS A 204 8.23 18.68 -7.63
CA LYS A 204 8.07 17.97 -8.90
C LYS A 204 7.70 16.48 -8.74
N PRO A 205 8.41 15.66 -7.93
CA PRO A 205 7.97 14.29 -7.64
C PRO A 205 6.58 14.20 -7.01
N VAL A 206 6.28 15.05 -6.03
CA VAL A 206 4.98 15.02 -5.33
C VAL A 206 3.83 15.40 -6.28
N PHE A 207 4.05 16.41 -7.13
CA PHE A 207 3.09 16.79 -8.16
C PHE A 207 2.80 15.64 -9.14
N MET A 208 3.83 14.90 -9.55
CA MET A 208 3.66 13.74 -10.43
C MET A 208 2.91 12.61 -9.75
N ILE A 209 3.11 12.38 -8.45
CA ILE A 209 2.34 11.41 -7.66
C ILE A 209 0.86 11.82 -7.58
N ILE A 210 0.57 13.10 -7.32
CA ILE A 210 -0.80 13.62 -7.35
C ILE A 210 -1.45 13.39 -8.72
N LYS A 211 -0.73 13.69 -9.80
CA LYS A 211 -1.21 13.47 -11.17
C LYS A 211 -1.50 11.99 -11.44
N LEU A 212 -0.61 11.11 -10.99
CA LEU A 212 -0.76 9.66 -11.11
C LEU A 212 -1.99 9.14 -10.39
N ILE A 213 -2.16 9.52 -9.13
CA ILE A 213 -3.31 9.11 -8.31
C ILE A 213 -4.63 9.57 -8.95
N LYS A 214 -4.69 10.82 -9.42
CA LYS A 214 -5.88 11.36 -10.10
C LYS A 214 -6.22 10.57 -11.36
N GLU A 215 -5.22 10.16 -12.14
CA GLU A 215 -5.44 9.32 -13.32
C GLU A 215 -5.89 7.91 -12.95
N VAL A 216 -5.30 7.29 -11.93
CA VAL A 216 -5.73 5.98 -11.41
C VAL A 216 -7.20 6.02 -10.98
N TRP A 217 -7.59 7.02 -10.19
CA TRP A 217 -9.00 7.17 -9.78
C TRP A 217 -9.92 7.47 -10.94
N ARG A 218 -9.51 8.31 -11.89
CA ARG A 218 -10.30 8.57 -13.10
C ARG A 218 -10.63 7.28 -13.85
N ARG A 219 -9.66 6.36 -13.98
CA ARG A 219 -9.86 5.06 -14.64
C ARG A 219 -10.79 4.14 -13.84
N PHE A 220 -10.62 4.06 -12.52
CA PHE A 220 -11.56 3.32 -11.68
C PHE A 220 -12.99 3.86 -11.77
N ASP A 221 -13.15 5.18 -11.72
CA ASP A 221 -14.45 5.83 -11.67
C ASP A 221 -15.22 5.71 -13.00
N ILE A 222 -14.55 5.42 -14.13
CA ILE A 222 -15.18 5.06 -15.41
C ILE A 222 -15.42 3.55 -15.58
N GLY A 223 -15.06 2.74 -14.58
CA GLY A 223 -15.31 1.29 -14.54
C GLY A 223 -14.16 0.38 -14.98
N ASP A 224 -12.93 0.89 -15.09
CA ASP A 224 -11.76 0.03 -15.33
C ASP A 224 -11.25 -0.58 -14.01
N ASP A 225 -11.53 -1.86 -13.80
CA ASP A 225 -11.13 -2.63 -12.63
C ASP A 225 -9.69 -3.19 -12.71
N SER A 226 -9.05 -3.09 -13.87
CA SER A 226 -7.73 -3.68 -14.14
C SER A 226 -6.56 -2.74 -13.83
N VAL A 227 -6.86 -1.52 -13.39
CA VAL A 227 -5.89 -0.45 -13.15
C VAL A 227 -4.89 -0.84 -12.07
N PHE A 228 -3.61 -0.64 -12.41
CA PHE A 228 -2.50 -0.72 -11.47
C PHE A 228 -1.60 0.49 -11.67
N TRP A 229 -1.16 1.11 -10.58
CA TRP A 229 -0.50 2.42 -10.65
C TRP A 229 0.81 2.41 -11.42
N LEU A 230 1.58 1.32 -11.34
CA LEU A 230 2.82 1.19 -12.11
C LEU A 230 2.56 1.15 -13.62
N ASP A 231 1.52 0.47 -14.06
CA ASP A 231 1.15 0.40 -15.48
C ASP A 231 0.71 1.78 -15.99
N VAL A 232 -0.14 2.49 -15.23
CA VAL A 232 -0.55 3.87 -15.54
C VAL A 232 0.67 4.78 -15.62
N MET A 233 1.63 4.65 -14.70
CA MET A 233 2.85 5.43 -14.70
C MET A 233 3.69 5.19 -15.96
N HIS A 234 3.83 3.93 -16.41
CA HIS A 234 4.59 3.58 -17.61
C HIS A 234 3.91 4.05 -18.89
N GLU A 235 2.60 3.81 -19.03
CA GLU A 235 1.80 4.22 -20.20
C GLU A 235 1.86 5.74 -20.44
N ASN A 236 1.97 6.52 -19.37
CA ASN A 236 2.04 7.98 -19.45
C ASN A 236 3.48 8.54 -19.50
N GLY A 237 4.50 7.68 -19.47
CA GLY A 237 5.91 8.10 -19.52
C GLY A 237 6.40 8.83 -18.25
N TRP A 238 5.78 8.61 -17.09
CA TRP A 238 6.06 9.34 -15.85
C TRP A 238 7.17 8.73 -14.98
N GLN A 239 7.66 7.54 -15.34
CA GLN A 239 8.70 6.81 -14.63
C GLN A 239 9.98 7.63 -14.40
N THR A 240 10.35 8.48 -15.37
CA THR A 240 11.60 9.26 -15.32
C THR A 240 11.57 10.41 -14.31
N VAL A 241 10.39 10.78 -13.81
CA VAL A 241 10.21 11.91 -12.87
C VAL A 241 9.88 11.44 -11.45
N ILE A 242 9.28 10.25 -11.32
CA ILE A 242 8.90 9.65 -10.02
C ILE A 242 10.04 8.80 -9.45
N GLY A 243 10.91 8.23 -10.30
CA GLY A 243 12.09 7.43 -9.89
C GLY A 243 11.98 5.95 -10.22
#